data_AF-A0A963A3D1-F1
#
_entry.id   AF-A0A963A3D1-F1
#
_cell.length_a   1.000
_cell.length_b   1.000
_cell.length_c   1.000
_cell.angle_alpha   90.00
_cell.angle_beta   90.00
_cell.angle_gamma   90.00
#
_symmetry.space_group_name_H-M   'P 1'
#
loop_
_entity.id
_entity.type
_entity.pdbx_description
1 polymer ?
#
loop_
_entity_poly.entity_id
_entity_poly.type
_entity_poly.pdbx_seq_one_letter_code
_entity_poly.pdbx_strand_id
1 'polypeptide(L)'
;MRPCSAVILAAGMGTRLRSIGHQGPKGALVLHQRAIIEDSIDRLSQAGIARVTIVTGYQSEYYAALARSRPETIQLVHNSEYANSGSMYSLYLARQEVDGDFLLLESDLIYEQRALTTLLQHPADNVLLLSGATGAGDEVYV
;
A
#
# COMPACT_ATOMS: atom_id res chain seq x y z
N MET A 1 15.52 0.70 -14.19
CA MET A 1 16.37 1.35 -13.16
C MET A 1 15.94 0.73 -11.82
N ARG A 2 16.63 0.86 -10.67
CA ARG A 2 15.98 0.40 -9.42
C ARG A 2 14.87 1.40 -9.07
N PRO A 3 13.64 0.96 -8.77
CA PRO A 3 12.56 1.87 -8.45
C PRO A 3 12.93 2.64 -7.18
N CYS A 4 12.70 3.95 -7.20
CA CYS A 4 12.94 4.84 -6.05
C CYS A 4 11.64 5.24 -5.35
N SER A 5 10.49 4.78 -5.86
CA SER A 5 9.15 5.13 -5.38
C SER A 5 8.26 3.90 -5.21
N ALA A 6 7.22 4.06 -4.40
CA ALA A 6 6.14 3.10 -4.26
C ALA A 6 4.77 3.80 -4.28
N VAL A 7 3.75 3.06 -4.68
CA VAL A 7 2.34 3.43 -4.57
C VAL A 7 1.66 2.46 -3.62
N ILE A 8 1.00 2.99 -2.59
CA ILE A 8 0.16 2.21 -1.68
C ILE A 8 -1.32 2.56 -1.94
N LEU A 9 -2.12 1.57 -2.29
CA LEU A 9 -3.56 1.73 -2.47
C LEU A 9 -4.27 1.61 -1.12
N ALA A 10 -4.89 2.70 -0.68
CA ALA A 10 -5.45 2.87 0.65
C ALA A 10 -6.86 3.49 0.64
N ALA A 11 -7.55 3.45 -0.50
CA ALA A 11 -8.86 4.08 -0.68
C ALA A 11 -10.05 3.23 -0.18
N GLY A 12 -9.82 1.94 0.05
CA GLY A 12 -10.88 0.96 0.33
C GLY A 12 -11.57 1.15 1.70
N MET A 13 -12.88 0.91 1.74
CA MET A 13 -13.73 1.14 2.93
C MET A 13 -13.60 0.10 4.06
N GLY A 14 -12.89 -1.02 3.83
CA GLY A 14 -12.66 -2.03 4.86
C GLY A 14 -13.92 -2.67 5.45
N THR A 15 -15.01 -2.78 4.68
CA THR A 15 -16.34 -3.19 5.17
C THR A 15 -16.36 -4.50 5.98
N ARG A 16 -15.55 -5.51 5.59
CA ARG A 16 -15.39 -6.77 6.32
C ARG A 16 -14.75 -6.62 7.71
N LEU A 17 -13.84 -5.66 7.90
CA LEU A 17 -13.21 -5.40 9.20
C LEU A 17 -14.15 -4.64 10.14
N ARG A 18 -15.07 -3.85 9.59
CA ARG A 18 -16.07 -3.13 10.40
C ARG A 18 -17.05 -4.08 11.08
N SER A 19 -17.42 -5.19 10.43
CA SER A 19 -18.31 -6.18 11.05
C SER A 19 -17.69 -6.86 12.27
N ILE A 20 -16.36 -6.78 12.43
CA ILE A 20 -15.64 -7.30 13.61
C ILE A 20 -15.14 -6.18 14.54
N GLY A 21 -15.61 -4.94 14.36
CA GLY A 21 -15.41 -3.83 15.31
C GLY A 21 -14.29 -2.84 14.98
N HIS A 22 -13.54 -3.01 13.88
CA HIS A 22 -12.52 -2.04 13.46
C HIS A 22 -13.16 -0.82 12.79
N GLN A 23 -12.89 0.37 13.30
CA GLN A 23 -13.49 1.63 12.82
C GLN A 23 -12.53 2.50 12.01
N GLY A 24 -11.26 2.10 11.86
CA GLY A 24 -10.25 2.82 11.08
C GLY A 24 -10.17 2.33 9.62
N PRO A 25 -9.35 2.98 8.77
CA PRO A 25 -9.02 2.42 7.48
C PRO A 25 -8.21 1.13 7.67
N LYS A 26 -8.20 0.24 6.67
CA LYS A 26 -7.58 -1.09 6.84
C LYS A 26 -6.10 -1.03 7.21
N GLY A 27 -5.35 -0.14 6.58
CA GLY A 27 -3.92 0.03 6.88
C GLY A 27 -3.61 0.55 8.29
N ALA A 28 -4.61 1.10 8.99
CA ALA A 28 -4.48 1.53 10.38
C ALA A 28 -4.67 0.38 11.39
N LEU A 29 -4.94 -0.84 10.93
CA LEU A 29 -4.93 -2.02 11.81
C LEU A 29 -3.57 -2.12 12.51
N VAL A 30 -3.60 -2.33 13.82
CA VAL A 30 -2.39 -2.44 14.64
C VAL A 30 -2.07 -3.91 14.87
N LEU A 31 -0.84 -4.30 14.52
CA LEU A 31 -0.27 -5.59 14.88
C LEU A 31 0.89 -5.35 15.83
N HIS A 32 0.84 -6.03 16.98
CA HIS A 32 1.71 -5.78 18.12
C HIS A 32 1.61 -4.33 18.60
N GLN A 33 2.49 -3.44 18.11
CA GLN A 33 2.60 -2.05 18.56
C GLN A 33 2.58 -1.04 17.40
N ARG A 34 2.37 -1.49 16.15
CA ARG A 34 2.48 -0.64 14.97
C ARG A 34 1.34 -0.87 13.99
N ALA A 35 0.88 0.20 13.35
CA ALA A 35 -0.06 0.11 12.24
C ALA A 35 0.59 -0.59 11.03
N ILE A 36 -0.17 -1.44 10.34
CA ILE A 36 0.32 -2.20 9.18
C ILE A 36 0.95 -1.26 8.13
N ILE A 37 0.30 -0.13 7.83
CA ILE A 37 0.84 0.80 6.83
C ILE A 37 2.14 1.48 7.28
N GLU A 38 2.27 1.79 8.57
CA GLU A 38 3.51 2.37 9.11
C GLU A 38 4.67 1.37 9.04
N ASP A 39 4.40 0.09 9.31
CA ASP A 39 5.38 -0.99 9.13
C ASP A 39 5.77 -1.16 7.65
N SER A 40 4.79 -1.12 6.75
CA SER A 40 5.01 -1.16 5.29
C SER A 40 5.92 -0.02 4.80
N ILE A 41 5.65 1.21 5.24
CA ILE A 41 6.46 2.39 4.89
C ILE A 41 7.89 2.26 5.44
N ASP A 42 8.06 1.81 6.68
CA ASP A 42 9.39 1.61 7.27
C ASP A 42 10.20 0.54 6.50
N ARG A 43 9.55 -0.54 6.07
CA ARG A 43 10.18 -1.59 5.24
C ARG A 43 10.57 -1.08 3.86
N LEU A 44 9.71 -0.27 3.24
CA LEU A 44 9.99 0.40 1.97
C LEU A 44 11.23 1.31 2.10
N SER A 45 11.30 2.12 3.16
CA SER A 45 12.47 2.95 3.44
C SER A 45 13.75 2.12 3.64
N GLN A 46 13.67 1.00 4.38
CA GLN A 46 14.79 0.07 4.54
C GLN A 46 15.23 -0.59 3.21
N ALA A 47 14.33 -0.72 2.25
CA ALA A 47 14.62 -1.22 0.91
C ALA A 47 15.18 -0.14 -0.04
N GLY A 48 15.35 1.10 0.43
CA GLY A 48 15.82 2.23 -0.37
C GLY A 48 14.72 3.00 -1.11
N ILE A 49 13.45 2.72 -0.84
CA ILE A 49 12.32 3.47 -1.40
C ILE A 49 12.08 4.71 -0.54
N ALA A 50 12.46 5.88 -1.07
CA ALA A 50 12.41 7.15 -0.33
C ALA A 50 11.08 7.90 -0.51
N ARG A 51 10.30 7.59 -1.56
CA ARG A 51 9.04 8.27 -1.88
C ARG A 51 7.87 7.29 -1.94
N VAL A 52 6.82 7.57 -1.18
CA VAL A 52 5.61 6.74 -1.11
C VAL A 52 4.39 7.59 -1.43
N THR A 53 3.73 7.29 -2.54
CA THR A 53 2.41 7.84 -2.89
C THR A 53 1.34 6.98 -2.24
N ILE A 54 0.56 7.53 -1.31
CA ILE A 54 -0.58 6.83 -0.73
C ILE A 54 -1.85 7.33 -1.41
N VAL A 55 -2.56 6.44 -2.09
CA VAL A 55 -3.87 6.77 -2.69
C VAL A 55 -4.95 6.55 -1.65
N THR A 56 -5.47 7.66 -1.13
CA THR A 56 -6.46 7.70 -0.06
C THR A 56 -7.89 7.74 -0.61
N GLY A 57 -8.85 7.48 0.26
CA GLY A 57 -10.28 7.53 -0.03
C GLY A 57 -11.02 7.60 1.30
N TYR A 58 -11.61 6.48 1.71
CA TYR A 58 -12.26 6.38 3.02
C TYR A 58 -11.32 6.76 4.18
N GLN A 59 -11.79 7.64 5.08
CA GLN A 59 -11.04 8.12 6.26
C GLN A 59 -9.63 8.67 5.93
N SER A 60 -9.54 9.50 4.89
CA SER A 60 -8.30 10.13 4.45
C SER A 60 -7.56 10.93 5.52
N GLU A 61 -8.26 11.37 6.58
CA GLU A 61 -7.69 12.16 7.68
C GLU A 61 -6.58 11.42 8.42
N TYR A 62 -6.70 10.09 8.54
CA TYR A 62 -5.65 9.25 9.13
C TYR A 62 -4.35 9.34 8.31
N TYR A 63 -4.47 9.20 6.99
CA TYR A 63 -3.32 9.30 6.08
C TYR A 63 -2.78 10.73 5.99
N ALA A 64 -3.63 11.75 6.11
CA ALA A 64 -3.20 13.15 6.22
C ALA A 64 -2.40 13.41 7.50
N ALA A 65 -2.75 12.79 8.62
CA ALA A 65 -1.94 12.87 9.84
C ALA A 65 -0.60 12.16 9.68
N LEU A 66 -0.59 10.98 9.06
CA LEU A 66 0.62 10.22 8.77
C LEU A 66 1.56 10.94 7.80
N ALA A 67 1.02 11.57 6.74
CA ALA A 67 1.81 12.36 5.82
C ALA A 67 2.44 13.59 6.49
N ARG A 68 1.72 14.26 7.39
CA ARG A 68 2.26 15.38 8.18
C ARG A 68 3.39 14.97 9.11
N SER A 69 3.41 13.75 9.62
CA SER A 69 4.52 13.26 10.45
C SER A 69 5.74 12.81 9.64
N ARG A 70 5.59 12.62 8.31
CA ARG A 70 6.64 12.15 7.40
C ARG A 70 6.60 12.87 6.03
N PRO A 71 6.67 14.22 5.99
CA PRO A 71 6.40 15.00 4.78
C PRO A 71 7.40 14.78 3.64
N GLU A 72 8.64 14.40 3.96
CA GLU A 72 9.68 14.11 2.96
C GLU A 72 9.52 12.71 2.30
N THR A 73 8.69 11.85 2.90
CA THR A 73 8.52 10.45 2.47
C THR A 73 7.17 10.20 1.84
N ILE A 74 6.11 10.84 2.37
CA ILE A 74 4.73 10.51 2.03
C ILE A 74 4.07 11.65 1.27
N GLN A 75 3.53 11.33 0.10
CA GLN A 75 2.61 12.18 -0.64
C GLN A 75 1.25 11.50 -0.79
N LEU A 76 0.19 12.29 -0.88
CA LEU A 76 -1.18 11.79 -0.92
C LEU A 76 -1.83 12.13 -2.24
N VAL A 77 -2.54 11.14 -2.79
CA VAL A 77 -3.52 11.33 -3.86
C VAL A 77 -4.87 10.93 -3.30
N HIS A 78 -5.91 11.73 -3.52
CA HIS A 78 -7.25 11.41 -3.02
C HIS A 78 -8.16 10.92 -4.15
N ASN A 79 -8.73 9.74 -3.97
CA ASN A 79 -9.80 9.23 -4.83
C ASN A 79 -11.15 9.66 -4.23
N SER A 80 -11.77 10.72 -4.75
CA SER A 80 -13.10 11.16 -4.31
C SER A 80 -14.21 10.15 -4.63
N GLU A 81 -14.00 9.29 -5.62
CA GLU A 81 -14.94 8.25 -6.06
C GLU A 81 -14.68 6.90 -5.35
N TYR A 82 -13.97 6.87 -4.22
CA TYR A 82 -13.55 5.63 -3.55
C TYR A 82 -14.69 4.67 -3.22
N ALA A 83 -15.92 5.17 -3.06
CA ALA A 83 -17.11 4.35 -2.77
C ALA A 83 -17.67 3.66 -4.02
N ASN A 84 -17.45 4.23 -5.20
CA ASN A 84 -18.04 3.80 -6.48
C ASN A 84 -16.99 3.32 -7.49
N SER A 85 -15.73 3.20 -7.08
CA SER A 85 -14.61 2.84 -7.95
C SER A 85 -13.74 1.74 -7.33
N GLY A 86 -12.90 1.11 -8.15
CA GLY A 86 -11.98 0.05 -7.74
C GLY A 86 -10.54 0.53 -7.54
N SER A 87 -9.68 -0.37 -7.06
CA SER A 87 -8.24 -0.15 -6.88
C SER A 87 -7.54 0.32 -8.15
N MET A 88 -7.96 -0.16 -9.32
CA MET A 88 -7.44 0.31 -10.62
C MET A 88 -7.69 1.79 -10.89
N TYR A 89 -8.86 2.33 -10.50
CA TYR A 89 -9.13 3.76 -10.65
C TYR A 89 -8.28 4.57 -9.66
N SER A 90 -8.12 4.09 -8.43
CA SER A 90 -7.18 4.67 -7.47
C SER A 90 -5.75 4.73 -8.03
N LEU A 91 -5.26 3.65 -8.66
CA LEU A 91 -3.95 3.65 -9.31
C LEU A 91 -3.88 4.64 -10.48
N TYR A 92 -4.93 4.71 -11.31
CA TYR A 92 -5.01 5.67 -12.40
C TYR A 92 -4.88 7.13 -11.93
N LEU A 93 -5.45 7.47 -10.76
CA LEU A 93 -5.30 8.80 -10.19
C LEU A 93 -3.85 9.10 -9.77
N ALA A 94 -3.09 8.09 -9.33
CA ALA A 94 -1.68 8.24 -8.96
C ALA A 94 -0.73 8.39 -10.15
N ARG A 95 -1.19 8.20 -11.39
CA ARG A 95 -0.32 8.18 -12.59
C ARG A 95 0.54 9.44 -12.79
N GLN A 96 0.12 10.58 -12.25
CA GLN A 96 0.86 11.84 -12.38
C GLN A 96 1.98 11.96 -11.34
N GLU A 97 1.92 11.19 -10.27
CA GLU A 97 2.87 11.21 -9.15
C GLU A 97 3.97 10.15 -9.26
N VAL A 98 3.92 9.34 -10.32
CA VAL A 98 4.83 8.23 -10.56
C VAL A 98 5.58 8.49 -11.86
N ASP A 99 6.90 8.51 -11.76
CA ASP A 99 7.80 8.63 -12.90
C ASP A 99 8.76 7.43 -12.88
N GLY A 100 8.70 6.60 -13.93
CA GLY A 100 9.49 5.37 -14.05
C GLY A 100 8.98 4.18 -13.22
N ASP A 101 9.90 3.27 -12.93
CA ASP A 101 9.64 2.02 -12.20
C ASP A 101 9.22 2.31 -10.75
N PHE A 102 8.22 1.57 -10.25
CA PHE A 102 7.72 1.71 -8.88
C PHE A 102 7.22 0.38 -8.31
N LEU A 103 7.14 0.29 -6.99
CA LEU A 103 6.46 -0.82 -6.32
C LEU A 103 4.98 -0.48 -6.08
N LEU A 104 4.08 -1.39 -6.42
CA LEU A 104 2.65 -1.27 -6.12
C LEU A 104 2.27 -2.19 -4.95
N LEU A 105 1.61 -1.64 -3.93
CA LEU A 105 1.20 -2.37 -2.74
C LEU A 105 -0.25 -2.02 -2.35
N GLU A 106 -0.92 -2.96 -1.69
CA GLU A 106 -2.17 -2.72 -0.97
C GLU A 106 -1.87 -2.32 0.48
N SER A 107 -2.70 -1.44 1.06
CA SER A 107 -2.46 -0.89 2.42
C SER A 107 -2.65 -1.89 3.57
N ASP A 108 -3.25 -3.05 3.33
CA ASP A 108 -3.57 -4.07 4.33
C ASP A 108 -2.64 -5.29 4.28
N LEU A 109 -1.48 -5.18 3.62
CA LEU A 109 -0.50 -6.25 3.51
C LEU A 109 0.47 -6.31 4.70
N ILE A 110 0.71 -7.53 5.18
CA ILE A 110 1.78 -7.85 6.11
C ILE A 110 2.78 -8.71 5.36
N TYR A 111 4.03 -8.28 5.33
CA TYR A 111 5.07 -8.98 4.58
C TYR A 111 6.45 -8.78 5.22
N GLU A 112 7.34 -9.72 4.95
CA GLU A 112 8.72 -9.66 5.41
C GLU A 112 9.57 -8.75 4.52
N GLN A 113 10.67 -8.20 5.05
CA GLN A 113 11.61 -7.38 4.28
C GLN A 113 12.11 -8.10 3.01
N ARG A 114 12.27 -9.43 3.08
CA ARG A 114 12.72 -10.24 1.94
C ARG A 114 11.78 -10.20 0.73
N ALA A 115 10.49 -9.91 0.93
CA ALA A 115 9.53 -9.75 -0.17
C ALA A 115 9.95 -8.59 -1.08
N LEU A 116 10.29 -7.45 -0.49
CA LEU A 116 10.75 -6.27 -1.22
C LEU A 116 12.10 -6.53 -1.90
N THR A 117 13.07 -7.10 -1.17
CA THR A 117 14.39 -7.36 -1.76
C THR A 117 14.32 -8.35 -2.91
N THR A 118 13.45 -9.35 -2.83
CA THR A 118 13.23 -10.34 -3.90
C THR A 118 12.71 -9.65 -5.16
N LEU A 119 11.69 -8.78 -5.03
CA LEU A 119 11.16 -8.01 -6.16
C LEU A 119 12.22 -7.09 -6.78
N LEU A 120 12.95 -6.33 -5.94
CA LEU A 120 13.92 -5.33 -6.38
C LEU A 120 15.21 -5.91 -7.01
N GLN A 121 15.49 -7.20 -6.77
CA GLN A 121 16.65 -7.90 -7.31
C GLN A 121 16.31 -8.78 -8.51
N HIS A 122 15.03 -8.94 -8.82
CA HIS A 122 14.59 -9.76 -9.94
C HIS A 122 14.97 -9.08 -11.28
N PRO A 123 15.46 -9.82 -12.29
CA PRO A 123 15.99 -9.21 -13.52
C PRO A 123 14.91 -8.74 -14.51
N ALA A 124 13.65 -9.16 -14.33
CA ALA A 124 12.55 -8.75 -15.19
C ALA A 124 11.97 -7.39 -14.78
N ASP A 125 11.50 -6.61 -15.77
CA ASP A 125 10.97 -5.27 -15.53
C ASP A 125 9.63 -5.27 -14.80
N ASN A 126 8.77 -6.27 -15.06
CA ASN A 126 7.45 -6.41 -14.45
C ASN A 126 7.41 -7.72 -13.66
N VAL A 127 7.22 -7.61 -12.34
CA VAL A 127 7.28 -8.75 -11.43
C VAL A 127 6.11 -8.68 -10.47
N LEU A 128 5.40 -9.79 -10.33
CA LEU A 128 4.35 -9.97 -9.34
C LEU A 128 4.86 -10.93 -8.27
N LEU A 129 4.80 -10.51 -7.00
CA LEU A 129 5.09 -11.40 -5.89
C LEU A 129 3.82 -12.18 -5.54
N LEU A 130 3.92 -13.51 -5.59
CA LEU A 130 2.84 -14.43 -5.24
C LEU A 130 3.20 -15.19 -3.97
N SER A 131 2.20 -15.44 -3.12
CA SER A 131 2.28 -16.46 -2.08
C SER A 131 2.03 -17.84 -2.68
N GLY A 132 2.61 -18.88 -2.08
CA GLY A 132 2.15 -20.25 -2.33
C GLY A 132 0.70 -20.46 -1.87
N ALA A 133 0.15 -21.64 -2.13
CA ALA A 133 -1.16 -22.03 -1.63
C ALA A 133 -1.19 -21.95 -0.09
N THR A 134 -2.16 -21.20 0.45
CA THR A 134 -2.27 -20.94 1.89
C THR A 134 -3.35 -21.77 2.58
N GLY A 135 -4.35 -22.25 1.84
CA GLY A 135 -5.53 -22.93 2.39
C GLY A 135 -6.52 -21.97 3.08
N ALA A 136 -6.48 -20.68 2.75
CA ALA A 136 -7.31 -19.64 3.36
C ALA A 136 -8.75 -19.62 2.84
N GLY A 137 -9.02 -20.21 1.68
CA GLY A 137 -10.35 -20.31 1.07
C GLY A 137 -10.79 -19.06 0.29
N ASP A 138 -9.94 -18.04 0.19
CA ASP A 138 -10.14 -16.84 -0.63
C ASP A 138 -8.98 -16.59 -1.61
N GLU A 139 -8.22 -17.64 -1.94
CA GLU A 139 -7.10 -17.56 -2.88
C GLU A 139 -7.56 -17.21 -4.31
N VAL A 140 -6.78 -16.36 -4.96
CA VAL A 140 -6.91 -16.07 -6.39
C VAL A 140 -5.69 -16.64 -7.09
N TYR A 141 -5.91 -17.61 -7.98
CA TYR A 141 -4.86 -18.25 -8.76
C TYR A 141 -4.55 -17.42 -10.01
N VAL A 142 -3.26 -17.19 -10.27
CA VAL A 142 -2.73 -16.40 -11.40
C VAL A 142 -1.94 -17.30 -12.32
#